data_AF-A0A3S2P2U3-F1
#
_entry.id   AF-A0A3S2P2U3-F1
#
_cell.length_a   1.000
_cell.length_b   1.000
_cell.length_c   1.000
_cell.angle_alpha   90.00
_cell.angle_beta   90.00
_cell.angle_gamma   90.00
#
_symmetry.space_group_name_H-M   'P 1'
#
loop_
_entity.id
_entity.type
_entity.pdbx_description
1 polymer ?
#
loop_
_entity_poly.entity_id
_entity_poly.type
_entity_poly.pdbx_seq_one_letter_code
_entity_poly.pdbx_strand_id
1 'polypeptide(L)'
;MEDGGKREELDADLPNSTGDPQLDAAARRWFRWDRNPWTRAQMESLLEAGRLDEVRSRLCGRLSFGTAGLRAPMGAGFNRINDLTVIQATQGLHSYLCRCFPDLSGRGVVVGFDTRGQQESGCSSHRLAKLTAAVMLSRDVPVHLFSGVVPTPYVPFAVTTLGAAAGVMITASHNPKEDNGYKVYWCSGAQVASPQDKEILRCMEAEQEPWSSSCWEAELWQRSSLCGDPLARINRCYMDRLSSLCFHRAANGGSPLRVVHSSFHGVGHAFVQEAFQVFGLAPPIPVPEQRDPDPSFPTVRCPNPEEGASVLELSLRLAEKENAGLVLATDPDADRLAVAERCDGCSWKVFSGNELAALLGWWMFFNWKRNADGAAAPSVCMLATAVSSTILQTLARAEGFHYEETLPGFKWIGNRIHELSGAGRRVLFSFEESIGFLCGDMVPEKDGVSAAAVVAEMAAYLQRGV
;
A
#
# COMPACT_ATOMS: atom_id res chain seq x y z
N MET A 1 -21.43 -56.73 0.27
CA MET A 1 -22.13 -55.74 -0.58
C MET A 1 -21.36 -54.45 -0.44
N GLU A 2 -20.42 -54.26 -1.36
CA GLU A 2 -19.69 -53.01 -1.56
C GLU A 2 -20.66 -51.98 -2.12
N ASP A 3 -20.65 -50.77 -1.58
CA ASP A 3 -21.12 -49.58 -2.30
C ASP A 3 -19.98 -48.56 -2.31
N GLY A 4 -19.10 -48.75 -3.29
CA GLY A 4 -18.06 -47.81 -3.65
C GLY A 4 -18.67 -46.68 -4.46
N GLY A 5 -19.12 -45.63 -3.77
CA GLY A 5 -19.51 -44.37 -4.39
C GLY A 5 -18.30 -43.73 -5.08
N LYS A 6 -18.15 -43.98 -6.38
CA LYS A 6 -17.33 -43.18 -7.28
C LYS A 6 -17.81 -41.74 -7.19
N ARG A 7 -16.98 -40.85 -6.61
CA ARG A 7 -17.09 -39.43 -6.90
C ARG A 7 -16.80 -39.29 -8.40
N GLU A 8 -17.81 -38.92 -9.17
CA GLU A 8 -17.63 -38.45 -10.53
C GLU A 8 -16.68 -37.26 -10.49
N GLU A 9 -15.43 -37.46 -10.92
CA GLU A 9 -14.57 -36.38 -11.37
C GLU A 9 -15.26 -35.78 -12.59
N LEU A 10 -15.96 -34.66 -12.38
CA LEU A 10 -16.30 -33.75 -13.47
C LEU A 10 -14.97 -33.26 -14.05
N ASP A 11 -14.48 -34.00 -15.06
CA ASP A 11 -13.36 -33.60 -15.89
C ASP A 11 -13.77 -32.27 -16.53
N ALA A 12 -13.16 -31.18 -16.08
CA ALA A 12 -13.31 -29.91 -16.76
C ALA A 12 -12.68 -30.11 -18.15
N ASP A 13 -13.51 -30.18 -19.18
CA ASP A 13 -13.07 -30.42 -20.56
C ASP A 13 -12.04 -29.36 -20.94
N LEU A 14 -10.81 -29.82 -21.15
CA LEU A 14 -9.74 -29.00 -21.66
C LEU A 14 -9.99 -28.82 -23.17
N PRO A 15 -10.07 -27.59 -23.71
CA PRO A 15 -10.44 -27.36 -25.11
C PRO A 15 -9.56 -28.12 -26.10
N ASN A 16 -8.26 -28.25 -25.81
CA ASN A 16 -7.28 -29.06 -26.55
C ASN A 16 -6.15 -29.50 -25.61
N SER A 17 -5.63 -30.73 -25.75
CA SER A 17 -4.41 -31.15 -25.04
C SER A 17 -3.19 -30.39 -25.54
N THR A 18 -2.32 -29.96 -24.63
CA THR A 18 -1.08 -29.26 -24.95
C THR A 18 0.08 -30.19 -25.28
N GLY A 19 -0.12 -31.52 -25.17
CA GLY A 19 0.95 -32.52 -25.31
C GLY A 19 1.94 -32.58 -24.13
N ASP A 20 1.68 -31.83 -23.06
CA ASP A 20 2.44 -31.85 -21.81
C ASP A 20 1.50 -32.20 -20.65
N PRO A 21 1.65 -33.37 -20.00
CA PRO A 21 0.78 -33.79 -18.91
C PRO A 21 0.72 -32.84 -17.71
N GLN A 22 1.83 -32.17 -17.38
CA GLN A 22 1.88 -31.21 -16.27
C GLN A 22 1.07 -29.96 -16.60
N LEU A 23 1.20 -29.46 -17.83
CA LEU A 23 0.50 -28.28 -18.29
C LEU A 23 -1.00 -28.55 -18.45
N ASP A 24 -1.37 -29.69 -19.02
CA ASP A 24 -2.76 -30.14 -19.14
C ASP A 24 -3.43 -30.24 -17.77
N ALA A 25 -2.75 -30.83 -16.78
CA ALA A 25 -3.26 -30.93 -15.42
C ALA A 25 -3.44 -29.54 -14.76
N ALA A 26 -2.52 -28.61 -15.00
CA ALA A 26 -2.63 -27.25 -14.49
C ALA A 26 -3.79 -26.48 -15.14
N ALA A 27 -4.00 -26.65 -16.44
CA ALA A 27 -5.07 -26.01 -17.18
C ALA A 27 -6.46 -26.56 -16.81
N ARG A 28 -6.61 -27.89 -16.63
CA ARG A 28 -7.85 -28.48 -16.09
C ARG A 28 -8.18 -27.93 -14.71
N ARG A 29 -7.19 -27.81 -13.81
CA ARG A 29 -7.39 -27.19 -12.49
C ARG A 29 -7.82 -25.73 -12.61
N TRP A 30 -7.18 -24.96 -13.49
CA TRP A 30 -7.54 -23.57 -13.74
C TRP A 30 -9.01 -23.45 -14.18
N PHE A 31 -9.43 -24.20 -15.20
CA PHE A 31 -10.82 -24.15 -15.69
C PHE A 31 -11.83 -24.77 -14.73
N ARG A 32 -11.41 -25.64 -13.81
CA ARG A 32 -12.28 -26.12 -12.74
C ARG A 32 -12.52 -25.05 -11.69
N TRP A 33 -11.50 -24.29 -11.32
CA TRP A 33 -11.55 -23.36 -10.19
C TRP A 33 -11.92 -21.93 -10.57
N ASP A 34 -11.41 -21.41 -11.69
CA ASP A 34 -11.67 -20.03 -12.11
C ASP A 34 -13.11 -19.87 -12.63
N ARG A 35 -13.82 -18.86 -12.12
CA ARG A 35 -15.19 -18.52 -12.53
C ARG A 35 -15.29 -17.16 -13.21
N ASN A 36 -14.18 -16.41 -13.33
CA ASN A 36 -14.21 -15.12 -14.00
C ASN A 36 -14.22 -15.34 -15.54
N PRO A 37 -15.29 -14.93 -16.26
CA PRO A 37 -15.40 -15.19 -17.70
C PRO A 37 -14.28 -14.54 -18.52
N TRP A 38 -13.73 -13.41 -18.06
CA TRP A 38 -12.67 -12.68 -18.76
C TRP A 38 -11.33 -13.44 -18.72
N THR A 39 -10.93 -13.89 -17.52
CA THR A 39 -9.68 -14.65 -17.37
C THR A 39 -9.78 -16.06 -17.93
N ARG A 40 -10.97 -16.68 -17.90
CA ARG A 40 -11.22 -17.92 -18.63
C ARG A 40 -11.04 -17.76 -20.13
N ALA A 41 -11.71 -16.77 -20.74
CA ALA A 41 -11.59 -16.48 -22.16
C ALA A 41 -10.15 -16.13 -22.57
N GLN A 42 -9.43 -15.39 -21.72
CA GLN A 42 -8.01 -15.10 -21.95
C GLN A 42 -7.17 -16.39 -21.97
N MET A 43 -7.42 -17.35 -21.08
CA MET A 43 -6.71 -18.62 -21.06
C MET A 43 -7.08 -19.52 -22.25
N GLU A 44 -8.36 -19.59 -22.60
CA GLU A 44 -8.86 -20.31 -23.79
C GLU A 44 -8.18 -19.79 -25.06
N SER A 45 -8.15 -18.46 -25.25
CA SER A 45 -7.50 -17.83 -26.41
C SER A 45 -6.01 -18.15 -26.51
N LEU A 46 -5.28 -18.19 -25.38
CA LEU A 46 -3.86 -18.56 -25.37
C LEU A 46 -3.62 -20.02 -25.77
N LEU A 47 -4.51 -20.93 -25.33
CA LEU A 47 -4.45 -22.36 -25.68
C LEU A 47 -4.78 -22.58 -27.16
N GLU A 48 -5.84 -21.94 -27.67
CA GLU A 48 -6.24 -22.01 -29.08
C GLU A 48 -5.16 -21.46 -30.02
N ALA A 49 -4.50 -20.37 -29.63
CA ALA A 49 -3.40 -19.77 -30.38
C ALA A 49 -2.08 -20.57 -30.27
N GLY A 50 -2.05 -21.69 -29.54
CA GLY A 50 -0.85 -22.51 -29.36
C GLY A 50 0.29 -21.80 -28.60
N ARG A 51 -0.02 -20.79 -27.79
CA ARG A 51 0.97 -19.98 -27.03
C ARG A 51 1.46 -20.72 -25.77
N LEU A 52 1.90 -21.96 -25.92
CA LEU A 52 2.12 -22.89 -24.80
C LEU A 52 3.18 -22.43 -23.78
N ASP A 53 4.21 -21.70 -24.21
CA ASP A 53 5.20 -21.13 -23.29
C ASP A 53 4.57 -20.09 -22.35
N GLU A 54 3.66 -19.28 -22.88
CA GLU A 54 2.95 -18.26 -22.12
C GLU A 54 1.96 -18.90 -21.15
N VAL A 55 1.21 -19.91 -21.61
CA VAL A 55 0.31 -20.72 -20.78
C VAL A 55 1.10 -21.38 -19.64
N ARG A 56 2.24 -22.00 -19.95
CA ARG A 56 3.13 -22.61 -18.94
C ARG A 56 3.62 -21.60 -17.93
N SER A 57 4.09 -20.43 -18.40
CA SER A 57 4.54 -19.37 -17.53
C SER A 57 3.42 -18.94 -16.56
N ARG A 58 2.16 -18.94 -17.00
CA ARG A 58 1.00 -18.48 -16.24
C ARG A 58 0.44 -19.53 -15.27
N LEU A 59 0.46 -20.80 -15.65
CA LEU A 59 -0.21 -21.88 -14.91
C LEU A 59 0.72 -22.72 -14.03
N CYS A 60 1.99 -22.87 -14.40
CA CYS A 60 2.93 -23.72 -13.65
C CYS A 60 3.68 -22.96 -12.55
N GLY A 61 3.58 -21.63 -12.53
CA GLY A 61 4.08 -20.79 -11.44
C GLY A 61 3.04 -20.53 -10.34
N ARG A 62 3.51 -19.99 -9.21
CA ARG A 62 2.68 -19.45 -8.13
C ARG A 62 3.16 -18.06 -7.74
N LEU A 63 2.25 -17.25 -7.21
CA LEU A 63 2.60 -15.99 -6.56
C LEU A 63 3.43 -16.26 -5.30
N SER A 64 4.35 -15.36 -4.98
CA SER A 64 5.15 -15.38 -3.75
C SER A 64 5.20 -13.99 -3.12
N PHE A 65 5.38 -13.92 -1.80
CA PHE A 65 5.53 -12.66 -1.09
C PHE A 65 6.89 -12.03 -1.38
N GLY A 66 6.86 -10.83 -1.94
CA GLY A 66 8.04 -9.98 -2.08
C GLY A 66 8.30 -9.09 -0.86
N THR A 67 8.96 -7.97 -1.09
CA THR A 67 9.16 -6.92 -0.07
C THR A 67 7.83 -6.25 0.32
N ALA A 68 6.87 -6.16 -0.61
CA ALA A 68 5.64 -5.39 -0.46
C ALA A 68 4.38 -6.17 -0.92
N GLY A 69 4.20 -7.38 -0.39
CA GLY A 69 3.04 -8.23 -0.67
C GLY A 69 3.22 -9.20 -1.84
N LEU A 70 2.12 -9.82 -2.28
CA LEU A 70 2.03 -10.52 -3.56
C LEU A 70 1.85 -9.45 -4.66
N ARG A 71 2.67 -9.49 -5.71
CA ARG A 71 2.53 -8.58 -6.87
C ARG A 71 2.76 -9.33 -8.15
N ALA A 72 1.91 -9.09 -9.14
CA ALA A 72 2.05 -9.60 -10.49
C ALA A 72 1.16 -8.81 -11.46
N PRO A 73 1.37 -8.97 -12.77
CA PRO A 73 0.40 -8.52 -13.76
C PRO A 73 -0.98 -9.12 -13.49
N MET A 74 -2.02 -8.33 -13.73
CA MET A 74 -3.39 -8.81 -13.76
C MET A 74 -3.60 -9.73 -14.97
N GLY A 75 -4.45 -10.75 -14.81
CA GLY A 75 -4.79 -11.67 -15.89
C GLY A 75 -4.91 -13.13 -15.47
N ALA A 76 -5.12 -13.99 -16.46
CA ALA A 76 -5.35 -15.41 -16.28
C ALA A 76 -4.08 -16.16 -15.85
N GLY A 77 -4.24 -17.07 -14.90
CA GLY A 77 -3.21 -17.96 -14.39
C GLY A 77 -2.94 -17.83 -12.89
N PHE A 78 -2.21 -18.80 -12.36
CA PHE A 78 -1.94 -18.91 -10.92
C PHE A 78 -0.77 -18.04 -10.43
N ASN A 79 0.03 -17.47 -11.33
CA ASN A 79 1.07 -16.48 -11.01
C ASN A 79 0.69 -15.06 -11.47
N ARG A 80 -0.61 -14.78 -11.57
CA ARG A 80 -1.18 -13.47 -11.92
C ARG A 80 -2.11 -13.02 -10.81
N ILE A 81 -2.34 -11.71 -10.70
CA ILE A 81 -3.38 -11.19 -9.82
C ILE A 81 -4.72 -11.28 -10.55
N ASN A 82 -5.66 -12.01 -9.95
CA ASN A 82 -7.02 -12.17 -10.45
C ASN A 82 -7.94 -12.60 -9.31
N ASP A 83 -9.23 -12.75 -9.60
CA ASP A 83 -10.25 -13.22 -8.66
C ASP A 83 -9.84 -14.50 -7.93
N LEU A 84 -9.42 -15.54 -8.67
CA LEU A 84 -9.08 -16.84 -8.11
C LEU A 84 -7.88 -16.75 -7.17
N THR A 85 -6.80 -16.09 -7.58
CA THR A 85 -5.57 -16.01 -6.77
C THR A 85 -5.76 -15.15 -5.53
N VAL A 86 -6.60 -14.11 -5.58
CA VAL A 86 -6.98 -13.31 -4.40
C VAL A 86 -7.87 -14.11 -3.45
N ILE A 87 -8.80 -14.91 -3.97
CA ILE A 87 -9.59 -15.84 -3.15
C ILE A 87 -8.65 -16.81 -2.43
N GLN A 88 -7.76 -17.49 -3.15
CA GLN A 88 -6.79 -18.44 -2.60
C GLN A 88 -5.86 -17.80 -1.56
N ALA A 89 -5.32 -16.61 -1.83
CA ALA A 89 -4.49 -15.88 -0.88
C ALA A 89 -5.26 -15.54 0.40
N THR A 90 -6.52 -15.15 0.27
CA THR A 90 -7.40 -14.83 1.41
C THR A 90 -7.78 -16.08 2.21
N GLN A 91 -7.99 -17.22 1.55
CA GLN A 91 -8.21 -18.51 2.22
C GLN A 91 -6.99 -18.95 3.04
N GLY A 92 -5.79 -18.78 2.46
CA GLY A 92 -4.53 -19.02 3.16
C GLY A 92 -4.36 -18.10 4.37
N LEU A 93 -4.62 -16.80 4.19
CA LEU A 93 -4.58 -15.81 5.27
C LEU A 93 -5.55 -16.17 6.40
N HIS A 94 -6.82 -16.42 6.07
CA HIS A 94 -7.84 -16.84 7.04
C HIS A 94 -7.38 -18.07 7.85
N SER A 95 -6.92 -19.12 7.17
CA SER A 95 -6.50 -20.36 7.83
C SER A 95 -5.33 -20.15 8.78
N TYR A 96 -4.41 -19.26 8.43
CA TYR A 96 -3.32 -18.87 9.32
C TYR A 96 -3.82 -18.02 10.50
N LEU A 97 -4.71 -17.04 10.25
CA LEU A 97 -5.30 -16.22 11.30
C LEU A 97 -6.06 -17.05 12.34
N CYS A 98 -6.84 -18.06 11.93
CA CYS A 98 -7.53 -18.95 12.86
C CYS A 98 -6.58 -19.71 13.79
N ARG A 99 -5.36 -20.02 13.34
CA ARG A 99 -4.34 -20.68 14.17
C ARG A 99 -3.71 -19.71 15.17
N CYS A 100 -3.61 -18.43 14.82
CA CYS A 100 -2.96 -17.41 15.63
C CYS A 100 -3.92 -16.69 16.61
N PHE A 101 -5.20 -16.55 16.23
CA PHE A 101 -6.20 -15.75 16.95
C PHE A 101 -7.46 -16.58 17.21
N PRO A 102 -7.58 -17.21 18.39
CA PRO A 102 -8.80 -17.90 18.79
C PRO A 102 -10.04 -17.00 18.82
N ASP A 103 -9.84 -15.69 18.95
CA ASP A 103 -10.85 -14.63 19.00
C ASP A 103 -11.05 -13.92 17.63
N LEU A 104 -10.62 -14.53 16.52
CA LEU A 104 -10.70 -13.91 15.18
C LEU A 104 -12.11 -13.40 14.83
N SER A 105 -13.16 -14.13 15.22
CA SER A 105 -14.56 -13.73 14.99
C SER A 105 -14.99 -12.49 15.76
N GLY A 106 -14.25 -12.11 16.82
CA GLY A 106 -14.44 -10.85 17.53
C GLY A 106 -13.59 -9.69 17.00
N ARG A 107 -12.41 -9.98 16.44
CA ARG A 107 -11.47 -8.96 15.94
C ARG A 107 -11.71 -8.56 14.49
N GLY A 108 -12.02 -9.54 13.63
CA GLY A 108 -12.18 -9.31 12.20
C GLY A 108 -10.91 -8.88 11.47
N VAL A 109 -11.10 -8.39 10.24
CA VAL A 109 -10.03 -7.88 9.37
C VAL A 109 -10.41 -6.56 8.71
N VAL A 110 -9.40 -5.79 8.29
CA VAL A 110 -9.57 -4.56 7.50
C VAL A 110 -9.24 -4.84 6.04
N VAL A 111 -9.99 -4.29 5.10
CA VAL A 111 -9.72 -4.40 3.65
C VAL A 111 -9.82 -3.03 3.00
N GLY A 112 -8.72 -2.59 2.37
CA GLY A 112 -8.64 -1.37 1.57
C GLY A 112 -8.10 -1.63 0.16
N PHE A 113 -8.21 -0.63 -0.72
CA PHE A 113 -7.80 -0.75 -2.11
C PHE A 113 -7.46 0.60 -2.74
N ASP A 114 -6.63 0.56 -3.79
CA ASP A 114 -6.32 1.71 -4.63
C ASP A 114 -7.17 1.77 -5.92
N THR A 115 -6.75 2.59 -6.88
CA THR A 115 -7.51 2.90 -8.10
C THR A 115 -7.36 1.87 -9.22
N ARG A 116 -6.45 0.88 -9.09
CA ARG A 116 -6.01 0.05 -10.22
C ARG A 116 -7.11 -0.82 -10.80
N GLY A 117 -7.04 -1.06 -12.10
CA GLY A 117 -7.90 -2.00 -12.79
C GLY A 117 -7.55 -2.17 -14.25
N GLN A 118 -7.99 -3.29 -14.81
CA GLN A 118 -7.72 -3.69 -16.17
C GLN A 118 -8.98 -4.30 -16.78
N GLN A 119 -9.39 -3.79 -17.94
CA GLN A 119 -10.59 -4.24 -18.63
C GLN A 119 -10.43 -5.67 -19.18
N GLU A 120 -9.25 -6.02 -19.71
CA GLU A 120 -8.96 -7.30 -20.36
C GLU A 120 -9.12 -8.51 -19.44
N SER A 121 -8.84 -8.35 -18.14
CA SER A 121 -9.01 -9.39 -17.13
C SER A 121 -10.29 -9.22 -16.31
N GLY A 122 -11.04 -8.13 -16.52
CA GLY A 122 -12.16 -7.74 -15.67
C GLY A 122 -11.78 -7.49 -14.20
N CYS A 123 -10.48 -7.37 -13.90
CA CYS A 123 -9.97 -7.21 -12.55
C CYS A 123 -9.83 -5.73 -12.18
N SER A 124 -10.17 -5.38 -10.94
CA SER A 124 -9.90 -4.07 -10.36
C SER A 124 -9.65 -4.22 -8.87
N SER A 125 -8.90 -3.29 -8.27
CA SER A 125 -8.61 -3.34 -6.84
C SER A 125 -9.88 -3.35 -6.01
N HIS A 126 -10.91 -2.61 -6.44
CA HIS A 126 -12.25 -2.65 -5.84
C HIS A 126 -12.91 -4.03 -5.91
N ARG A 127 -12.88 -4.71 -7.06
CA ARG A 127 -13.42 -6.06 -7.21
C ARG A 127 -12.68 -7.06 -6.31
N LEU A 128 -11.35 -6.99 -6.30
CA LEU A 128 -10.51 -7.91 -5.53
C LEU A 128 -10.66 -7.69 -4.01
N ALA A 129 -10.85 -6.44 -3.57
CA ALA A 129 -11.17 -6.12 -2.18
C ALA A 129 -12.53 -6.70 -1.76
N LYS A 130 -13.55 -6.59 -2.62
CA LYS A 130 -14.86 -7.23 -2.38
C LYS A 130 -14.76 -8.76 -2.28
N LEU A 131 -13.95 -9.41 -3.11
CA LEU A 131 -13.73 -10.85 -3.03
C LEU A 131 -12.94 -11.25 -1.76
N THR A 132 -11.96 -10.44 -1.36
CA THR A 132 -11.27 -10.60 -0.08
C THR A 132 -12.26 -10.57 1.08
N ALA A 133 -13.18 -9.59 1.08
CA ALA A 133 -14.25 -9.52 2.07
C ALA A 133 -15.18 -10.74 2.00
N ALA A 134 -15.61 -11.14 0.80
CA ALA A 134 -16.52 -12.27 0.61
C ALA A 134 -15.96 -13.59 1.17
N VAL A 135 -14.67 -13.87 0.97
CA VAL A 135 -14.00 -15.04 1.54
C VAL A 135 -14.06 -15.03 3.07
N MET A 136 -13.69 -13.91 3.71
CA MET A 136 -13.69 -13.78 5.17
C MET A 136 -15.12 -13.88 5.74
N LEU A 137 -16.09 -13.21 5.11
CA LEU A 137 -17.50 -13.25 5.52
C LEU A 137 -18.09 -14.65 5.36
N SER A 138 -17.67 -15.43 4.37
CA SER A 138 -18.13 -16.83 4.19
C SER A 138 -17.68 -17.77 5.31
N ARG A 139 -16.82 -17.29 6.22
CA ARG A 139 -16.32 -17.99 7.40
C ARG A 139 -16.66 -17.25 8.69
N ASP A 140 -17.68 -16.38 8.67
CA ASP A 140 -18.17 -15.63 9.83
C ASP A 140 -17.10 -14.74 10.49
N VAL A 141 -16.11 -14.26 9.71
CA VAL A 141 -15.11 -13.30 10.17
C VAL A 141 -15.59 -11.87 9.85
N PRO A 142 -15.69 -10.96 10.83
CA PRO A 142 -16.04 -9.57 10.58
C PRO A 142 -15.07 -8.88 9.63
N VAL A 143 -15.60 -8.00 8.77
CA VAL A 143 -14.81 -7.26 7.79
C VAL A 143 -15.10 -5.77 7.87
N HIS A 144 -14.03 -4.99 8.00
CA HIS A 144 -14.04 -3.55 7.81
C HIS A 144 -13.57 -3.23 6.39
N LEU A 145 -14.50 -3.14 5.44
CA LEU A 145 -14.22 -2.87 4.03
C LEU A 145 -14.39 -1.38 3.76
N PHE A 146 -13.32 -0.69 3.37
CA PHE A 146 -13.41 0.72 2.96
C PHE A 146 -14.35 0.88 1.76
N SER A 147 -15.28 1.84 1.83
CA SER A 147 -16.25 2.10 0.74
C SER A 147 -15.67 2.81 -0.48
N GLY A 148 -14.48 3.40 -0.34
CA GLY A 148 -13.77 4.12 -1.38
C GLY A 148 -12.28 3.81 -1.39
N VAL A 149 -11.58 4.37 -2.37
CA VAL A 149 -10.13 4.24 -2.47
C VAL A 149 -9.44 4.98 -1.32
N VAL A 150 -8.39 4.40 -0.77
CA VAL A 150 -7.67 4.95 0.38
C VAL A 150 -6.16 4.84 0.22
N PRO A 151 -5.37 5.73 0.88
CA PRO A 151 -3.93 5.58 0.98
C PRO A 151 -3.57 4.24 1.63
N THR A 152 -2.49 3.61 1.18
CA THR A 152 -1.93 2.42 1.84
C THR A 152 -1.81 2.56 3.36
N PRO A 153 -1.31 3.67 3.96
CA PRO A 153 -1.20 3.79 5.42
C PRO A 153 -2.55 3.73 6.18
N TYR A 154 -3.71 3.94 5.52
CA TYR A 154 -5.01 3.86 6.18
C TYR A 154 -5.36 2.43 6.63
N VAL A 155 -4.93 1.42 5.89
CA VAL A 155 -5.20 0.01 6.25
C VAL A 155 -4.52 -0.37 7.56
N PRO A 156 -3.18 -0.27 7.70
CA PRO A 156 -2.52 -0.59 8.96
C PRO A 156 -2.92 0.36 10.11
N PHE A 157 -3.22 1.63 9.84
CA PHE A 157 -3.76 2.53 10.86
C PHE A 157 -5.16 2.10 11.35
N ALA A 158 -6.03 1.62 10.46
CA ALA A 158 -7.33 1.07 10.83
C ALA A 158 -7.20 -0.24 11.60
N VAL A 159 -6.25 -1.11 11.24
CA VAL A 159 -5.99 -2.37 11.95
C VAL A 159 -5.70 -2.10 13.42
N THR A 160 -4.79 -1.18 13.71
CA THR A 160 -4.43 -0.84 15.10
C THR A 160 -5.55 -0.08 15.81
N THR A 161 -6.22 0.85 15.13
CA THR A 161 -7.32 1.66 15.70
C THR A 161 -8.57 0.83 16.05
N LEU A 162 -8.88 -0.18 15.24
CA LEU A 162 -10.05 -1.05 15.43
C LEU A 162 -9.73 -2.33 16.19
N GLY A 163 -8.45 -2.62 16.43
CA GLY A 163 -8.01 -3.84 17.10
C GLY A 163 -8.19 -5.11 16.25
N ALA A 164 -8.22 -4.96 14.92
CA ALA A 164 -8.41 -6.06 13.98
C ALA A 164 -7.21 -7.04 13.99
N ALA A 165 -7.45 -8.28 13.57
CA ALA A 165 -6.41 -9.31 13.55
C ALA A 165 -5.39 -9.09 12.41
N ALA A 166 -5.85 -8.55 11.28
CA ALA A 166 -5.03 -8.25 10.12
C ALA A 166 -5.70 -7.22 9.21
N GLY A 167 -4.92 -6.68 8.27
CA GLY A 167 -5.37 -5.82 7.20
C GLY A 167 -4.88 -6.30 5.84
N VAL A 168 -5.68 -6.08 4.80
CA VAL A 168 -5.32 -6.34 3.41
C VAL A 168 -5.44 -5.04 2.62
N MET A 169 -4.38 -4.66 1.91
CA MET A 169 -4.41 -3.55 0.96
C MET A 169 -4.21 -4.10 -0.45
N ILE A 170 -5.20 -3.89 -1.31
CA ILE A 170 -5.13 -4.26 -2.72
C ILE A 170 -4.52 -3.11 -3.51
N THR A 171 -3.25 -3.28 -3.89
CA THR A 171 -2.47 -2.28 -4.63
C THR A 171 -1.14 -2.87 -5.12
N ALA A 172 -0.62 -2.33 -6.23
CA ALA A 172 0.77 -2.48 -6.63
C ALA A 172 1.60 -1.19 -6.50
N SER A 173 1.17 -0.23 -5.68
CA SER A 173 1.87 1.04 -5.41
C SER A 173 2.18 1.83 -6.68
N HIS A 174 3.44 1.95 -7.08
CA HIS A 174 3.92 2.69 -8.25
C HIS A 174 4.13 1.81 -9.49
N ASN A 175 3.87 0.50 -9.44
CA ASN A 175 4.05 -0.40 -10.58
C ASN A 175 3.23 0.06 -11.82
N PRO A 176 3.56 -0.41 -13.03
CA PRO A 176 2.76 -0.16 -14.23
C PRO A 176 1.28 -0.51 -14.07
N LYS A 177 0.41 0.06 -14.91
CA LYS A 177 -1.07 -0.11 -14.81
C LYS A 177 -1.53 -1.55 -14.93
N GLU A 178 -0.75 -2.39 -15.61
CA GLU A 178 -1.03 -3.80 -15.82
C GLU A 178 -0.88 -4.61 -14.52
N ASP A 179 -0.14 -4.11 -13.53
CA ASP A 179 0.11 -4.79 -12.27
C ASP A 179 -0.91 -4.41 -11.19
N ASN A 180 -1.19 -5.39 -10.32
CA ASN A 180 -1.89 -5.18 -9.06
C ASN A 180 -1.22 -6.03 -7.96
N GLY A 181 -1.73 -5.99 -6.74
CA GLY A 181 -1.10 -6.69 -5.62
C GLY A 181 -1.98 -6.86 -4.40
N TYR A 182 -1.45 -7.62 -3.44
CA TYR A 182 -2.10 -8.02 -2.19
C TYR A 182 -1.08 -7.86 -1.06
N LYS A 183 -1.12 -6.72 -0.35
CA LYS A 183 -0.29 -6.46 0.83
C LYS A 183 -1.04 -6.93 2.08
N VAL A 184 -0.35 -7.61 3.00
CA VAL A 184 -0.91 -8.07 4.28
C VAL A 184 -0.22 -7.37 5.44
N TYR A 185 -1.03 -6.80 6.32
CA TYR A 185 -0.64 -6.16 7.56
C TYR A 185 -1.11 -7.01 8.74
N TRP A 186 -0.26 -7.19 9.73
CA TRP A 186 -0.58 -7.95 10.93
C TRP A 186 -1.29 -7.07 11.98
N CYS A 187 -1.72 -7.65 13.11
CA CYS A 187 -2.39 -6.91 14.18
C CYS A 187 -1.56 -5.77 14.80
N SER A 188 -0.23 -5.78 14.62
CA SER A 188 0.66 -4.68 15.00
C SER A 188 0.58 -3.48 14.06
N GLY A 189 -0.12 -3.61 12.92
CA GLY A 189 -0.10 -2.68 11.80
C GLY A 189 1.11 -2.85 10.89
N ALA A 190 2.16 -3.57 11.28
CA ALA A 190 3.32 -3.79 10.43
C ALA A 190 2.99 -4.78 9.30
N GLN A 191 3.59 -4.57 8.13
CA GLN A 191 3.48 -5.54 7.03
C GLN A 191 4.10 -6.88 7.44
N VAL A 192 3.48 -8.00 7.03
CA VAL A 192 3.99 -9.34 7.35
C VAL A 192 5.40 -9.55 6.81
N ALA A 193 6.21 -10.24 7.61
CA ALA A 193 7.54 -10.71 7.28
C ALA A 193 7.65 -12.21 7.65
N SER A 194 8.83 -12.81 7.42
CA SER A 194 9.07 -14.20 7.83
C SER A 194 9.08 -14.29 9.36
N PRO A 195 8.43 -15.32 9.96
CA PRO A 195 7.86 -16.51 9.31
C PRO A 195 6.39 -16.40 8.85
N GLN A 196 5.66 -15.34 9.18
CA GLN A 196 4.22 -15.22 8.88
C GLN A 196 3.92 -15.30 7.38
N ASP A 197 4.72 -14.63 6.54
CA ASP A 197 4.55 -14.65 5.08
C ASP A 197 4.62 -16.08 4.50
N LYS A 198 5.57 -16.90 4.97
CA LYS A 198 5.74 -18.30 4.58
C LYS A 198 4.60 -19.19 5.07
N GLU A 199 4.11 -18.97 6.28
CA GLU A 199 2.98 -19.75 6.81
C GLU A 199 1.67 -19.42 6.11
N ILE A 200 1.46 -18.16 5.71
CA ILE A 200 0.32 -17.77 4.87
C ILE A 200 0.41 -18.48 3.51
N LEU A 201 1.58 -18.50 2.86
CA LEU A 201 1.77 -19.23 1.59
C LEU A 201 1.53 -20.72 1.75
N ARG A 202 2.04 -21.33 2.82
CA ARG A 202 1.81 -22.74 3.12
C ARG A 202 0.32 -23.04 3.27
N CYS A 203 -0.44 -22.16 3.93
CA CYS A 203 -1.89 -22.30 4.04
C CYS A 203 -2.57 -22.09 2.68
N MET A 204 -2.13 -21.13 1.87
CA MET A 204 -2.65 -20.93 0.51
C MET A 204 -2.41 -22.15 -0.40
N GLU A 205 -1.26 -22.82 -0.29
CA GLU A 205 -0.96 -24.05 -1.02
C GLU A 205 -1.81 -25.24 -0.58
N ALA A 206 -2.23 -25.27 0.68
CA ALA A 206 -3.16 -26.28 1.20
C ALA A 206 -4.61 -26.00 0.77
N GLU A 207 -5.00 -24.72 0.66
CA GLU A 207 -6.36 -24.26 0.42
C GLU A 207 -6.56 -23.73 -1.02
N GLN A 208 -6.21 -24.54 -2.02
CA GLN A 208 -6.21 -24.11 -3.43
C GLN A 208 -7.61 -24.07 -4.07
N GLU A 209 -8.51 -24.99 -3.72
CA GLU A 209 -9.87 -24.98 -4.26
C GLU A 209 -10.70 -23.93 -3.51
N PRO A 210 -11.43 -23.03 -4.19
CA PRO A 210 -12.35 -22.12 -3.53
C PRO A 210 -13.36 -22.87 -2.66
N TRP A 211 -13.49 -22.49 -1.38
CA TRP A 211 -14.25 -23.25 -0.39
C TRP A 211 -15.74 -23.36 -0.69
N SER A 212 -16.33 -22.35 -1.31
CA SER A 212 -17.76 -22.30 -1.61
C SER A 212 -18.07 -21.32 -2.75
N SER A 213 -19.33 -21.31 -3.22
CA SER A 213 -19.80 -20.28 -4.15
C SER A 213 -19.73 -18.87 -3.56
N SER A 214 -19.89 -18.72 -2.24
CA SER A 214 -19.93 -17.41 -1.60
C SER A 214 -18.59 -16.69 -1.60
N CYS A 215 -17.47 -17.40 -1.74
CA CYS A 215 -16.16 -16.80 -1.99
C CYS A 215 -16.12 -15.97 -3.30
N TRP A 216 -17.02 -16.24 -4.25
CA TRP A 216 -17.14 -15.54 -5.53
C TRP A 216 -18.20 -14.44 -5.53
N GLU A 217 -19.00 -14.32 -4.46
CA GLU A 217 -20.09 -13.37 -4.35
C GLU A 217 -19.55 -11.98 -3.96
N ALA A 218 -19.04 -11.22 -4.94
CA ALA A 218 -18.50 -9.88 -4.72
C ALA A 218 -19.48 -8.88 -4.09
N GLU A 219 -20.79 -9.18 -4.01
CA GLU A 219 -21.78 -8.33 -3.33
C GLU A 219 -22.24 -8.88 -1.97
N LEU A 220 -21.59 -9.93 -1.45
CA LEU A 220 -21.89 -10.49 -0.12
C LEU A 220 -21.74 -9.43 1.00
N TRP A 221 -20.76 -8.54 0.85
CA TRP A 221 -20.50 -7.46 1.80
C TRP A 221 -21.70 -6.52 2.02
N GLN A 222 -22.58 -6.35 1.02
CA GLN A 222 -23.76 -5.47 1.14
C GLN A 222 -24.86 -6.07 2.00
N ARG A 223 -24.89 -7.40 2.11
CA ARG A 223 -25.97 -8.15 2.76
C ARG A 223 -25.56 -8.73 4.11
N SER A 224 -24.25 -8.85 4.36
CA SER A 224 -23.73 -9.36 5.62
C SER A 224 -23.74 -8.30 6.71
N SER A 225 -24.31 -8.64 7.87
CA SER A 225 -24.23 -7.81 9.08
C SER A 225 -22.83 -7.75 9.70
N LEU A 226 -21.93 -8.64 9.27
CA LEU A 226 -20.52 -8.69 9.71
C LEU A 226 -19.61 -7.75 8.89
N CYS A 227 -20.15 -7.04 7.90
CA CYS A 227 -19.39 -6.08 7.11
C CYS A 227 -19.75 -4.64 7.52
N GLY A 228 -18.74 -3.79 7.72
CA GLY A 228 -18.93 -2.37 7.99
C GLY A 228 -17.92 -1.50 7.25
N ASP A 229 -18.31 -0.27 6.91
CA ASP A 229 -17.43 0.72 6.29
C ASP A 229 -16.70 1.55 7.36
N PRO A 230 -15.36 1.45 7.47
CA PRO A 230 -14.59 2.21 8.44
C PRO A 230 -14.22 3.62 7.96
N LEU A 231 -14.43 3.98 6.69
CA LEU A 231 -13.80 5.14 6.03
C LEU A 231 -13.93 6.44 6.81
N ALA A 232 -15.16 6.88 7.11
CA ALA A 232 -15.40 8.17 7.76
C ALA A 232 -14.81 8.22 9.18
N ARG A 233 -14.87 7.12 9.94
CA ARG A 233 -14.31 7.03 11.29
C ARG A 233 -12.79 7.06 11.23
N ILE A 234 -12.21 6.25 10.36
CA ILE A 234 -10.75 6.13 10.24
C ILE A 234 -10.14 7.40 9.72
N ASN A 235 -10.74 8.05 8.72
CA ASN A 235 -10.26 9.34 8.21
C ASN A 235 -10.19 10.39 9.32
N ARG A 236 -11.25 10.52 10.12
CA ARG A 236 -11.27 11.42 11.27
C ARG A 236 -10.16 11.10 12.27
N CYS A 237 -10.06 9.84 12.72
CA CYS A 237 -9.04 9.43 13.67
C CYS A 237 -7.61 9.65 13.13
N TYR A 238 -7.40 9.41 11.83
CA TYR A 238 -6.12 9.63 11.16
C TYR A 238 -5.74 11.11 11.16
N MET A 239 -6.65 11.96 10.72
CA MET A 239 -6.44 13.41 10.65
C MET A 239 -6.27 14.04 12.05
N ASP A 240 -7.02 13.55 13.04
CA ASP A 240 -6.84 13.93 14.44
C ASP A 240 -5.43 13.55 14.94
N ARG A 241 -4.95 12.34 14.63
CA ARG A 241 -3.60 11.90 15.02
C ARG A 241 -2.51 12.66 14.26
N LEU A 242 -2.73 12.96 12.99
CA LEU A 242 -1.84 13.74 12.11
C LEU A 242 -1.55 15.13 12.68
N SER A 243 -2.50 15.73 13.42
CA SER A 243 -2.27 17.02 14.09
C SER A 243 -1.08 17.01 15.05
N SER A 244 -0.68 15.84 15.58
CA SER A 244 0.49 15.70 16.46
C SER A 244 1.84 15.90 15.75
N LEU A 245 1.85 15.91 14.41
CA LEU A 245 3.01 16.18 13.57
C LEU A 245 3.08 17.65 13.11
N CYS A 246 2.08 18.47 13.45
CA CYS A 246 2.02 19.88 13.11
C CYS A 246 2.59 20.71 14.26
N PHE A 247 3.74 21.33 14.04
CA PHE A 247 4.46 22.07 15.09
C PHE A 247 4.23 23.58 15.03
N HIS A 248 3.84 24.11 13.86
CA HIS A 248 3.79 25.55 13.60
C HIS A 248 2.45 26.03 13.04
N ARG A 249 1.34 25.35 13.35
CA ARG A 249 -0.02 25.64 12.86
C ARG A 249 -0.37 27.13 12.81
N ALA A 250 -0.12 27.87 13.89
CA ALA A 250 -0.47 29.29 13.99
C ALA A 250 0.28 30.18 12.99
N ALA A 251 1.49 29.79 12.60
CA ALA A 251 2.31 30.54 11.66
C ALA A 251 2.13 30.09 10.21
N ASN A 252 1.58 28.90 9.98
CA ASN A 252 1.44 28.29 8.65
C ASN A 252 0.51 29.10 7.72
N GLY A 253 -0.62 29.60 8.24
CA GLY A 253 -1.60 30.35 7.45
C GLY A 253 -1.11 31.72 6.93
N GLY A 254 -0.02 32.26 7.49
CA GLY A 254 0.60 33.50 7.04
C GLY A 254 1.70 33.30 5.98
N SER A 255 2.02 32.06 5.60
CA SER A 255 3.08 31.78 4.63
C SER A 255 2.65 32.17 3.21
N PRO A 256 3.51 32.86 2.43
CA PRO A 256 3.25 33.10 1.01
C PRO A 256 3.59 31.88 0.14
N LEU A 257 4.05 30.78 0.73
CA LEU A 257 4.44 29.56 0.00
C LEU A 257 3.24 28.99 -0.76
N ARG A 258 3.40 28.90 -2.08
CA ARG A 258 2.49 28.18 -2.97
C ARG A 258 3.07 26.81 -3.27
N VAL A 259 2.21 25.79 -3.14
CA VAL A 259 2.58 24.38 -3.32
C VAL A 259 1.71 23.79 -4.42
N VAL A 260 2.31 23.06 -5.35
CA VAL A 260 1.60 22.21 -6.32
C VAL A 260 1.61 20.76 -5.84
N HIS A 261 0.50 20.05 -6.01
CA HIS A 261 0.40 18.63 -5.68
C HIS A 261 -0.10 17.80 -6.86
N SER A 262 0.58 16.68 -7.11
CA SER A 262 0.10 15.63 -8.03
C SER A 262 -0.10 14.30 -7.30
N SER A 263 -1.17 13.60 -7.64
CA SER A 263 -1.44 12.25 -7.13
C SER A 263 -1.21 11.16 -8.17
N PHE A 264 -0.75 11.51 -9.38
CA PHE A 264 -0.60 10.58 -10.50
C PHE A 264 -1.81 9.67 -10.72
N HIS A 265 -3.02 10.25 -10.70
CA HIS A 265 -4.30 9.53 -10.80
C HIS A 265 -4.55 8.49 -9.70
N GLY A 266 -3.82 8.64 -8.60
CA GLY A 266 -3.92 7.87 -7.39
C GLY A 266 -4.93 8.41 -6.40
N VAL A 267 -4.81 7.89 -5.18
CA VAL A 267 -5.73 8.17 -4.08
C VAL A 267 -5.40 9.46 -3.32
N GLY A 268 -4.18 9.98 -3.46
CA GLY A 268 -3.60 10.96 -2.52
C GLY A 268 -4.31 12.32 -2.44
N HIS A 269 -5.01 12.77 -3.49
CA HIS A 269 -5.45 14.17 -3.60
C HIS A 269 -6.29 14.64 -2.42
N ALA A 270 -7.43 13.98 -2.16
CA ALA A 270 -8.35 14.39 -1.10
C ALA A 270 -7.69 14.39 0.28
N PHE A 271 -6.85 13.38 0.55
CA PHE A 271 -6.17 13.20 1.83
C PHE A 271 -5.06 14.23 2.05
N VAL A 272 -4.30 14.59 1.01
CA VAL A 272 -3.28 15.66 1.10
C VAL A 272 -3.94 17.02 1.30
N GLN A 273 -5.08 17.29 0.64
CA GLN A 273 -5.84 18.53 0.87
C GLN A 273 -6.28 18.66 2.34
N GLU A 274 -6.81 17.58 2.92
CA GLU A 274 -7.23 17.56 4.33
C GLU A 274 -6.03 17.64 5.29
N ALA A 275 -4.93 16.96 4.99
CA ALA A 275 -3.68 17.06 5.76
C ALA A 275 -3.15 18.51 5.84
N PHE A 276 -3.22 19.26 4.73
CA PHE A 276 -2.86 20.69 4.73
C PHE A 276 -3.80 21.52 5.61
N GLN A 277 -5.10 21.20 5.64
CA GLN A 277 -6.06 21.86 6.53
C GLN A 277 -5.75 21.54 8.02
N VAL A 278 -5.39 20.29 8.34
CA VAL A 278 -4.90 19.89 9.67
C VAL A 278 -3.62 20.62 10.08
N PHE A 279 -2.82 21.06 9.12
CA PHE A 279 -1.63 21.86 9.37
C PHE A 279 -1.88 23.38 9.35
N GLY A 280 -3.06 23.82 8.94
CA GLY A 280 -3.37 25.25 8.79
C GLY A 280 -2.60 25.90 7.64
N LEU A 281 -2.19 25.11 6.64
CA LEU A 281 -1.54 25.56 5.42
C LEU A 281 -2.59 25.92 4.36
N ALA A 282 -2.20 26.77 3.40
CA ALA A 282 -3.02 27.01 2.22
C ALA A 282 -3.16 25.71 1.40
N PRO A 283 -4.35 25.35 0.89
CA PRO A 283 -4.53 24.13 0.12
C PRO A 283 -3.57 24.08 -1.08
N PRO A 284 -2.91 22.93 -1.35
CA PRO A 284 -1.99 22.84 -2.47
C PRO A 284 -2.77 22.86 -3.79
N ILE A 285 -2.19 23.47 -4.81
CA ILE A 285 -2.77 23.58 -6.15
C ILE A 285 -2.68 22.21 -6.82
N PRO A 286 -3.81 21.56 -7.13
CA PRO A 286 -3.77 20.25 -7.76
C PRO A 286 -3.39 20.35 -9.23
N VAL A 287 -2.56 19.42 -9.72
CA VAL A 287 -2.36 19.21 -11.16
C VAL A 287 -3.66 18.68 -11.76
N PRO A 288 -4.40 19.47 -12.57
CA PRO A 288 -5.75 19.10 -13.00
C PRO A 288 -5.82 17.75 -13.71
N GLU A 289 -4.80 17.45 -14.51
CA GLU A 289 -4.71 16.23 -15.31
C GLU A 289 -4.31 14.98 -14.51
N GLN A 290 -3.89 15.12 -13.24
CA GLN A 290 -3.39 14.00 -12.42
C GLN A 290 -4.06 13.91 -11.04
N ARG A 291 -5.07 14.77 -10.80
CA ARG A 291 -5.74 14.92 -9.51
C ARG A 291 -6.68 13.76 -9.20
N ASP A 292 -7.49 13.36 -10.18
CA ASP A 292 -8.61 12.45 -9.97
C ASP A 292 -8.17 11.00 -10.21
N PRO A 293 -8.64 10.02 -9.39
CA PRO A 293 -8.42 8.60 -9.60
C PRO A 293 -8.71 8.09 -11.02
N ASP A 294 -7.73 7.47 -11.68
CA ASP A 294 -7.89 6.83 -13.00
C ASP A 294 -7.01 5.56 -13.08
N PRO A 295 -7.61 4.36 -13.27
CA PRO A 295 -6.87 3.09 -13.35
C PRO A 295 -5.90 3.00 -14.52
N SER A 296 -6.09 3.83 -15.56
CA SER A 296 -5.31 3.77 -16.80
C SER A 296 -4.02 4.61 -16.75
N PHE A 297 -3.85 5.44 -15.71
CA PHE A 297 -2.74 6.38 -15.53
C PHE A 297 -2.40 7.16 -16.83
N PRO A 298 -3.35 7.86 -17.47
CA PRO A 298 -3.25 8.26 -18.88
C PRO A 298 -2.14 9.28 -19.19
N THR A 299 -1.58 9.95 -18.17
CA THR A 299 -0.54 10.98 -18.36
C THR A 299 0.87 10.48 -18.10
N VAL A 300 1.06 9.25 -17.62
CA VAL A 300 2.37 8.69 -17.27
C VAL A 300 2.46 7.23 -17.69
N ARG A 301 3.62 6.81 -18.21
CA ARG A 301 3.85 5.39 -18.53
C ARG A 301 3.88 4.52 -17.28
N CYS A 302 4.51 5.03 -16.23
CA CYS A 302 4.62 4.39 -14.93
C CYS A 302 4.42 5.48 -13.87
N PRO A 303 3.46 5.35 -12.95
CA PRO A 303 3.18 6.38 -11.94
C PRO A 303 4.18 6.32 -10.77
N ASN A 304 5.47 6.36 -11.08
CA ASN A 304 6.54 6.26 -10.09
C ASN A 304 7.24 7.62 -9.88
N PRO A 305 6.95 8.34 -8.78
CA PRO A 305 7.58 9.64 -8.50
C PRO A 305 9.11 9.57 -8.29
N GLU A 306 9.67 8.37 -8.10
CA GLU A 306 11.12 8.16 -7.96
C GLU A 306 11.92 8.42 -9.26
N GLU A 307 11.25 8.38 -10.43
CA GLU A 307 11.86 8.63 -11.75
C GLU A 307 12.28 10.11 -11.96
N GLY A 308 12.02 10.97 -10.97
CA GLY A 308 12.50 12.34 -10.90
C GLY A 308 11.81 13.30 -11.86
N ALA A 309 12.57 14.21 -12.46
CA ALA A 309 12.01 15.32 -13.26
C ALA A 309 11.13 14.86 -14.43
N SER A 310 11.40 13.68 -15.00
CA SER A 310 10.68 13.16 -16.18
C SER A 310 9.19 12.92 -15.93
N VAL A 311 8.83 12.44 -14.73
CA VAL A 311 7.44 12.17 -14.34
C VAL A 311 6.75 13.40 -13.71
N LEU A 312 7.52 14.44 -13.36
CA LEU A 312 7.02 15.66 -12.73
C LEU A 312 6.71 16.79 -13.71
N GLU A 313 6.89 16.60 -15.02
CA GLU A 313 6.78 17.64 -16.05
C GLU A 313 5.51 18.51 -15.95
N LEU A 314 4.33 17.89 -15.79
CA LEU A 314 3.05 18.61 -15.63
C LEU A 314 3.02 19.42 -14.32
N SER A 315 3.59 18.87 -13.25
CA SER A 315 3.64 19.53 -11.94
C SER A 315 4.58 20.73 -11.96
N LEU A 316 5.78 20.60 -12.57
CA LEU A 316 6.76 21.66 -12.70
C LEU A 316 6.22 22.81 -13.57
N ARG A 317 5.56 22.50 -14.70
CA ARG A 317 4.91 23.50 -15.57
C ARG A 317 3.81 24.27 -14.85
N LEU A 318 2.97 23.56 -14.10
CA LEU A 318 1.92 24.22 -13.32
C LEU A 318 2.54 25.10 -12.24
N ALA A 319 3.61 24.64 -11.58
CA ALA A 319 4.28 25.41 -10.55
C ALA A 319 4.90 26.70 -11.11
N GLU A 320 5.49 26.67 -12.31
CA GLU A 320 5.96 27.87 -13.01
C GLU A 320 4.82 28.85 -13.31
N LYS A 321 3.70 28.33 -13.85
CA LYS A 321 2.51 29.13 -14.18
C LYS A 321 1.91 29.82 -12.94
N GLU A 322 1.82 29.09 -11.83
CA GLU A 322 1.19 29.58 -10.59
C GLU A 322 2.18 30.27 -9.65
N ASN A 323 3.45 30.41 -10.07
CA ASN A 323 4.56 30.89 -9.26
C ASN A 323 4.66 30.16 -7.90
N ALA A 324 4.51 28.83 -7.93
CA ALA A 324 4.69 27.94 -6.80
C ALA A 324 6.18 27.63 -6.57
N GLY A 325 6.59 27.64 -5.31
CA GLY A 325 7.97 27.38 -4.90
C GLY A 325 8.26 25.90 -4.65
N LEU A 326 7.22 25.09 -4.48
CA LEU A 326 7.31 23.70 -4.05
C LEU A 326 6.35 22.82 -4.86
N VAL A 327 6.83 21.67 -5.30
CA VAL A 327 6.04 20.60 -5.92
C VAL A 327 6.12 19.37 -5.05
N LEU A 328 4.96 18.78 -4.76
CA LEU A 328 4.80 17.52 -4.04
C LEU A 328 4.12 16.51 -4.97
N ALA A 329 4.61 15.27 -5.03
CA ALA A 329 3.97 14.21 -5.79
C ALA A 329 3.91 12.92 -4.97
N THR A 330 2.71 12.38 -4.80
CA THR A 330 2.50 11.07 -4.16
C THR A 330 2.28 10.00 -5.23
N ASP A 331 2.73 8.77 -4.99
CA ASP A 331 2.44 7.64 -5.86
C ASP A 331 0.97 7.18 -5.75
N PRO A 332 0.49 6.24 -6.58
CA PRO A 332 -0.93 5.93 -6.67
C PRO A 332 -1.62 5.49 -5.37
N ASP A 333 -0.91 4.81 -4.48
CA ASP A 333 -1.39 4.41 -3.16
C ASP A 333 -0.92 5.33 -2.02
N ALA A 334 -0.26 6.45 -2.38
CA ALA A 334 0.16 7.54 -1.50
C ALA A 334 1.02 7.12 -0.30
N ASP A 335 1.83 6.08 -0.45
CA ASP A 335 2.84 5.68 0.54
C ASP A 335 4.20 6.34 0.28
N ARG A 336 4.43 6.94 -0.89
CA ARG A 336 5.66 7.66 -1.25
C ARG A 336 5.44 9.15 -1.49
N LEU A 337 6.53 9.92 -1.43
CA LEU A 337 6.53 11.36 -1.71
C LEU A 337 7.79 11.80 -2.47
N ALA A 338 7.63 12.33 -3.68
CA ALA A 338 8.66 13.15 -4.31
C ALA A 338 8.44 14.63 -4.01
N VAL A 339 9.55 15.35 -3.90
CA VAL A 339 9.57 16.80 -3.65
C VAL A 339 10.51 17.47 -4.64
N ALA A 340 10.05 18.57 -5.22
CA ALA A 340 10.90 19.47 -5.98
C ALA A 340 10.75 20.91 -5.49
N GLU A 341 11.87 21.61 -5.37
CA GLU A 341 11.93 23.01 -4.97
C GLU A 341 12.47 23.85 -6.13
N ARG A 342 11.91 25.07 -6.25
CA ARG A 342 12.39 26.04 -7.22
C ARG A 342 13.69 26.68 -6.73
N CYS A 343 14.75 26.55 -7.53
CA CYS A 343 16.04 27.18 -7.27
C CYS A 343 16.16 28.54 -7.99
N ASP A 344 17.20 29.29 -7.62
CA ASP A 344 17.58 30.52 -8.31
C ASP A 344 17.79 30.29 -9.82
N GLY A 345 17.34 31.24 -10.64
CA GLY A 345 17.48 31.16 -12.10
C GLY A 345 16.44 30.29 -12.84
N CYS A 346 15.28 30.02 -12.25
CA CYS A 346 14.19 29.22 -12.83
C CYS A 346 14.52 27.74 -13.08
N SER A 347 15.47 27.17 -12.33
CA SER A 347 15.74 25.73 -12.33
C SER A 347 15.02 25.02 -11.17
N TRP A 348 14.85 23.70 -11.28
CA TRP A 348 14.20 22.88 -10.25
C TRP A 348 15.18 21.89 -9.65
N LYS A 349 15.25 21.83 -8.32
CA LYS A 349 15.92 20.76 -7.58
C LYS A 349 14.89 19.71 -7.21
N VAL A 350 14.98 18.55 -7.85
CA VAL A 350 14.27 17.34 -7.40
C VAL A 350 15.14 16.68 -6.33
N PHE A 351 14.58 16.49 -5.14
CA PHE A 351 15.29 15.83 -4.05
C PHE A 351 15.29 14.32 -4.26
N SER A 352 16.45 13.71 -4.11
CA SER A 352 16.53 12.26 -3.89
C SER A 352 15.91 11.90 -2.53
N GLY A 353 15.51 10.63 -2.35
CA GLY A 353 14.97 10.19 -1.06
C GLY A 353 15.94 10.41 0.10
N ASN A 354 17.24 10.26 -0.13
CA ASN A 354 18.30 10.52 0.86
C ASN A 354 18.41 12.00 1.25
N GLU A 355 18.35 12.92 0.28
CA GLU A 355 18.43 14.35 0.57
C GLU A 355 17.19 14.81 1.34
N LEU A 356 16.00 14.35 0.94
CA LEU A 356 14.77 14.70 1.64
C LEU A 356 14.72 14.08 3.05
N ALA A 357 15.22 12.86 3.22
CA ALA A 357 15.34 12.23 4.53
C ALA A 357 16.25 12.99 5.49
N ALA A 358 17.33 13.61 4.98
CA ALA A 358 18.19 14.46 5.79
C ALA A 358 17.41 15.67 6.34
N LEU A 359 16.62 16.33 5.50
CA LEU A 359 15.79 17.47 5.87
C LEU A 359 14.68 17.08 6.85
N LEU A 360 13.93 16.01 6.54
CA LEU A 360 12.87 15.51 7.41
C LEU A 360 13.41 15.00 8.74
N GLY A 361 14.52 14.25 8.74
CA GLY A 361 15.18 13.81 9.96
C GLY A 361 15.59 14.99 10.85
N TRP A 362 16.23 16.01 10.27
CA TRP A 362 16.53 17.24 10.99
C TRP A 362 15.28 17.91 11.53
N TRP A 363 14.24 18.10 10.71
CA TRP A 363 13.00 18.77 11.08
C TRP A 363 12.27 18.09 12.24
N MET A 364 12.15 16.75 12.18
CA MET A 364 11.48 15.96 13.21
C MET A 364 12.24 16.06 14.55
N PHE A 365 13.58 15.98 14.52
CA PHE A 365 14.37 16.12 15.73
C PHE A 365 14.37 17.56 16.28
N PHE A 366 14.51 18.56 15.41
CA PHE A 366 14.49 19.99 15.73
C PHE A 366 13.21 20.40 16.48
N ASN A 367 12.06 19.92 16.01
CA ASN A 367 10.78 20.19 16.62
C ASN A 367 10.56 19.38 17.90
N TRP A 368 10.91 18.09 17.88
CA TRP A 368 10.84 17.27 19.09
C TRP A 368 11.65 17.92 20.23
N LYS A 369 12.90 18.32 19.98
CA LYS A 369 13.79 18.92 20.98
C LYS A 369 13.22 20.19 21.61
N ARG A 370 12.50 21.01 20.84
CA ARG A 370 11.82 22.23 21.34
C ARG A 370 10.60 21.94 22.21
N ASN A 371 9.96 20.79 22.01
CA ASN A 371 8.73 20.39 22.69
C ASN A 371 8.94 19.23 23.69
N ALA A 372 10.19 18.85 23.94
CA ALA A 372 10.53 17.62 24.66
C ALA A 372 10.35 17.72 26.19
N ASP A 373 10.04 18.90 26.75
CA ASP A 373 9.85 19.14 28.20
C ASP A 373 10.89 18.44 29.10
N GLY A 374 12.17 18.47 28.70
CA GLY A 374 13.28 17.88 29.44
C GLY A 374 13.58 16.40 29.12
N ALA A 375 12.87 15.78 28.18
CA ALA A 375 13.23 14.44 27.69
C ALA A 375 14.60 14.44 26.99
N ALA A 376 15.41 13.43 27.29
CA ALA A 376 16.78 13.32 26.78
C ALA A 376 16.81 12.71 25.37
N ALA A 377 17.73 13.15 24.51
CA ALA A 377 17.87 12.65 23.15
C ALA A 377 17.97 11.11 23.03
N PRO A 378 18.62 10.37 23.96
CA PRO A 378 18.63 8.91 23.94
C PRO A 378 17.26 8.24 24.12
N SER A 379 16.20 8.98 24.49
CA SER A 379 14.83 8.43 24.57
C SER A 379 14.16 8.24 23.21
N VAL A 380 14.74 8.83 22.16
CA VAL A 380 14.19 8.81 20.80
C VAL A 380 15.11 8.10 19.82
N CYS A 381 14.50 7.54 18.77
CA CYS A 381 15.19 6.79 17.75
C CYS A 381 14.76 7.22 16.34
N MET A 382 15.66 7.05 15.36
CA MET A 382 15.35 7.10 13.94
C MET A 382 15.86 5.86 13.22
N LEU A 383 15.17 5.45 12.16
CA LEU A 383 15.45 4.22 11.43
C LEU A 383 15.69 4.49 9.94
N ALA A 384 16.54 3.68 9.32
CA ALA A 384 16.71 3.65 7.87
C ALA A 384 17.05 2.23 7.39
N THR A 385 16.90 1.96 6.10
CA THR A 385 17.37 0.70 5.53
C THR A 385 18.88 0.72 5.27
N ALA A 386 19.51 -0.44 5.23
CA ALA A 386 20.94 -0.60 5.00
C ALA A 386 21.44 -0.08 3.63
N VAL A 387 20.54 0.18 2.69
CA VAL A 387 20.81 0.73 1.35
C VAL A 387 20.57 2.25 1.29
N SER A 388 19.96 2.83 2.33
CA SER A 388 19.83 4.27 2.50
C SER A 388 21.14 4.92 2.93
N SER A 389 21.24 6.23 2.72
CA SER A 389 22.37 7.01 3.22
C SER A 389 22.42 7.01 4.74
N THR A 390 23.63 7.03 5.30
CA THR A 390 23.87 7.06 6.74
C THR A 390 23.75 8.48 7.34
N ILE A 391 23.01 9.38 6.68
CA ILE A 391 22.86 10.77 7.13
C ILE A 391 22.22 10.86 8.52
N LEU A 392 21.22 10.02 8.80
CA LEU A 392 20.58 9.96 10.12
C LEU A 392 21.54 9.44 11.20
N GLN A 393 22.46 8.53 10.86
CA GLN A 393 23.53 8.12 11.78
C GLN A 393 24.46 9.29 12.13
N THR A 394 24.75 10.14 11.15
CA THR A 394 25.60 11.32 11.34
C THR A 394 24.92 12.34 12.24
N LEU A 395 23.62 12.61 12.01
CA LEU A 395 22.80 13.44 12.89
C LEU A 395 22.71 12.85 14.30
N ALA A 396 22.52 11.54 14.43
CA ALA A 396 22.46 10.84 15.71
C ALA A 396 23.73 11.03 16.54
N ARG A 397 24.92 10.93 15.92
CA ARG A 397 26.21 11.16 16.58
C ARG A 397 26.38 12.62 17.04
N ALA A 398 25.84 13.56 16.28
CA ALA A 398 25.93 14.99 16.61
C ALA A 398 24.94 15.38 17.73
N GLU A 399 23.72 14.85 17.70
CA GLU A 399 22.61 15.29 18.56
C GLU A 399 22.30 14.33 19.73
N GLY A 400 22.88 13.13 19.74
CA GLY A 400 22.81 12.17 20.85
C GLY A 400 21.57 11.29 20.89
N PHE A 401 20.78 11.20 19.81
CA PHE A 401 19.67 10.24 19.70
C PHE A 401 20.12 8.87 19.16
N HIS A 402 19.25 7.86 19.23
CA HIS A 402 19.57 6.53 18.72
C HIS A 402 19.26 6.38 17.22
N TYR A 403 20.16 5.71 16.50
CA TYR A 403 19.94 5.32 15.11
C TYR A 403 20.06 3.81 14.97
N GLU A 404 19.13 3.17 14.26
CA GLU A 404 19.20 1.75 13.93
C GLU A 404 18.93 1.51 12.44
N GLU A 405 19.63 0.52 11.88
CA GLU A 405 19.51 0.10 10.48
C GLU A 405 18.69 -1.18 10.38
N THR A 406 17.87 -1.28 9.33
CA THR A 406 17.11 -2.48 9.00
C THR A 406 17.45 -3.01 7.61
N LEU A 407 17.00 -4.24 7.31
CA LEU A 407 17.06 -4.76 5.95
C LEU A 407 16.18 -3.93 4.97
N PRO A 408 16.47 -3.96 3.66
CA PRO A 408 15.63 -3.30 2.65
C PRO A 408 14.18 -3.80 2.69
N GLY A 409 13.23 -2.87 2.56
CA GLY A 409 11.79 -3.09 2.64
C GLY A 409 11.18 -2.57 3.94
N PHE A 410 10.20 -1.65 3.83
CA PHE A 410 9.54 -1.04 4.99
C PHE A 410 8.92 -2.02 5.98
N LYS A 411 8.63 -3.28 5.58
CA LYS A 411 8.20 -4.32 6.52
C LYS A 411 9.17 -4.48 7.70
N TRP A 412 10.48 -4.34 7.47
CA TRP A 412 11.48 -4.44 8.55
C TRP A 412 11.47 -3.22 9.46
N ILE A 413 11.34 -2.02 8.87
CA ILE A 413 11.16 -0.77 9.63
C ILE A 413 9.90 -0.86 10.50
N GLY A 414 8.75 -1.19 9.92
CA GLY A 414 7.47 -1.27 10.63
C GLY A 414 7.49 -2.26 11.80
N ASN A 415 8.05 -3.46 11.59
CA ASN A 415 8.22 -4.43 12.69
C ASN A 415 9.18 -3.89 13.78
N ARG A 416 10.26 -3.21 13.39
CA ARG A 416 11.19 -2.65 14.35
C ARG A 416 10.60 -1.49 15.15
N ILE A 417 9.77 -0.64 14.54
CA ILE A 417 9.00 0.41 15.23
C ILE A 417 8.13 -0.22 16.32
N HIS A 418 7.44 -1.32 16.00
CA HIS A 418 6.60 -2.02 16.97
C HIS A 418 7.40 -2.55 18.17
N GLU A 419 8.55 -3.19 17.92
CA GLU A 419 9.46 -3.69 18.97
C GLU A 419 9.99 -2.56 19.86
N LEU A 420 10.44 -1.46 19.25
CA LEU A 420 10.98 -0.30 19.96
C LEU A 420 9.91 0.38 20.82
N SER A 421 8.69 0.53 20.29
CA SER A 421 7.55 1.06 21.03
C SER A 421 7.21 0.19 22.24
N GLY A 422 7.21 -1.14 22.08
CA GLY A 422 7.03 -2.08 23.20
C GLY A 422 8.14 -2.00 24.26
N ALA A 423 9.34 -1.56 23.88
CA ALA A 423 10.47 -1.29 24.79
C ALA A 423 10.47 0.14 25.37
N GLY A 424 9.41 0.93 25.13
CA GLY A 424 9.28 2.31 25.62
C GLY A 424 10.13 3.34 24.87
N ARG A 425 10.65 3.00 23.68
CA ARG A 425 11.39 3.93 22.82
C ARG A 425 10.47 4.54 21.78
N ARG A 426 10.58 5.85 21.58
CA ARG A 426 9.80 6.58 20.58
C ARG A 426 10.58 6.73 19.29
N VAL A 427 9.98 6.37 18.17
CA VAL A 427 10.56 6.60 16.84
C VAL A 427 10.05 7.95 16.31
N LEU A 428 10.97 8.85 15.94
CA LEU A 428 10.62 10.18 15.43
C LEU A 428 10.54 10.24 13.91
N PHE A 429 11.33 9.42 13.23
CA PHE A 429 11.41 9.41 11.79
C PHE A 429 11.97 8.08 11.29
N SER A 430 11.47 7.60 10.16
CA SER A 430 12.01 6.45 9.47
C SER A 430 11.92 6.64 7.96
N PHE A 431 12.87 6.10 7.20
CA PHE A 431 12.82 6.23 5.74
C PHE A 431 13.47 5.07 4.97
N GLU A 432 13.08 5.00 3.70
CA GLU A 432 13.74 4.25 2.62
C GLU A 432 14.15 5.24 1.53
N GLU A 433 15.33 5.04 0.94
CA GLU A 433 15.89 5.91 -0.10
C GLU A 433 15.02 5.97 -1.37
N SER A 434 14.16 4.96 -1.57
CA SER A 434 13.11 4.93 -2.60
C SER A 434 11.92 5.82 -2.23
N ILE A 435 12.19 7.05 -1.77
CA ILE A 435 11.23 8.13 -1.44
C ILE A 435 10.09 7.71 -0.49
N GLY A 436 10.39 6.78 0.41
CA GLY A 436 9.46 6.28 1.42
C GLY A 436 9.76 6.90 2.78
N PHE A 437 8.79 7.60 3.36
CA PHE A 437 9.00 8.34 4.61
C PHE A 437 7.90 8.05 5.61
N LEU A 438 8.26 8.03 6.89
CA LEU A 438 7.33 8.01 8.01
C LEU A 438 7.77 9.06 9.02
N CYS A 439 6.96 10.10 9.16
CA CYS A 439 7.15 11.15 10.15
C CYS A 439 6.41 10.76 11.44
N GLY A 440 7.14 10.60 12.53
CA GLY A 440 6.60 10.10 13.81
C GLY A 440 6.32 8.59 13.80
N ASP A 441 5.30 8.19 14.56
CA ASP A 441 4.98 6.79 14.88
C ASP A 441 3.50 6.44 14.68
N MET A 442 2.78 7.24 13.89
CA MET A 442 1.32 7.08 13.73
C MET A 442 0.92 5.73 13.13
N VAL A 443 1.73 5.24 12.19
CA VAL A 443 1.49 4.01 11.45
C VAL A 443 2.84 3.37 11.10
N PRO A 444 3.02 2.06 11.27
CA PRO A 444 4.27 1.38 10.91
C PRO A 444 4.35 1.06 9.39
N GLU A 445 4.03 2.05 8.56
CA GLU A 445 4.07 2.02 7.08
C GLU A 445 4.50 3.39 6.57
N LYS A 446 5.04 3.46 5.34
CA LYS A 446 5.33 4.74 4.70
C LYS A 446 4.04 5.54 4.51
N ASP A 447 4.16 6.85 4.61
CA ASP A 447 3.02 7.75 4.59
C ASP A 447 3.36 9.05 3.84
N GLY A 448 3.08 9.04 2.54
CA GLY A 448 3.26 10.19 1.68
C GLY A 448 2.31 11.34 2.00
N VAL A 449 1.15 11.06 2.61
CA VAL A 449 0.16 12.07 2.99
C VAL A 449 0.67 12.91 4.15
N SER A 450 1.14 12.30 5.24
CA SER A 450 1.71 13.05 6.37
C SER A 450 3.02 13.72 5.98
N ALA A 451 3.89 13.02 5.25
CA ALA A 451 5.14 13.59 4.78
C ALA A 451 4.92 14.85 3.93
N ALA A 452 3.88 14.88 3.07
CA ALA A 452 3.57 16.06 2.24
C ALA A 452 3.26 17.30 3.09
N ALA A 453 2.44 17.14 4.14
CA ALA A 453 2.10 18.23 5.05
C ALA A 453 3.31 18.67 5.90
N VAL A 454 4.12 17.72 6.38
CA VAL A 454 5.34 17.99 7.16
C VAL A 454 6.37 18.75 6.32
N VAL A 455 6.61 18.35 5.07
CA VAL A 455 7.51 19.07 4.15
C VAL A 455 7.01 20.48 3.89
N ALA A 456 5.71 20.66 3.65
CA ALA A 456 5.13 21.98 3.40
C ALA A 456 5.24 22.91 4.62
N GLU A 457 5.03 22.39 5.84
CA GLU A 457 5.26 23.15 7.07
C GLU A 457 6.73 23.53 7.26
N MET A 458 7.65 22.58 7.03
CA MET A 458 9.09 22.84 7.09
C MET A 458 9.50 23.95 6.11
N ALA A 459 9.05 23.88 4.85
CA ALA A 459 9.34 24.89 3.84
C ALA A 459 8.74 26.26 4.22
N ALA A 460 7.48 26.28 4.69
CA ALA A 460 6.82 27.49 5.16
C ALA A 460 7.55 28.12 6.37
N TYR A 461 8.13 27.28 7.24
CA TYR A 461 8.94 27.72 8.37
C TYR A 461 10.26 28.36 7.93
N LEU A 462 11.00 27.70 7.04
CA LEU A 462 12.31 28.17 6.58
C LEU A 462 12.21 29.46 5.74
N GLN A 463 11.15 29.62 4.94
CA GLN A 463 10.93 30.83 4.14
C GLN A 463 10.81 32.12 4.98
N ARG A 464 10.45 32.00 6.27
CA ARG A 464 10.35 33.15 7.18
C ARG A 464 11.72 33.69 7.64
N GLY A 465 12.82 33.01 7.34
CA GLY A 465 14.18 33.47 7.66
C GLY A 465 14.53 33.32 9.14
N VAL A 466 14.57 32.08 9.63
CA VAL A 466 14.97 31.76 11.01
C VAL A 466 16.48 31.88 11.21
#